data_AF-A0A842RN62-F1
#
_entry.id   AF-A0A842RN62-F1
#
_cell.length_a   1.000
_cell.length_b   1.000
_cell.length_c   1.000
_cell.angle_alpha   90.00
_cell.angle_beta   90.00
_cell.angle_gamma   90.00
#
_symmetry.space_group_name_H-M   'P 1'
#
loop_
_entity.id
_entity.type
_entity.pdbx_description
1 polymer ?
#
loop_
_entity_poly.entity_id
_entity_poly.type
_entity_poly.pdbx_seq_one_letter_code
_entity_poly.pdbx_strand_id
1 'polypeptide(L)'
;MKIIHVGVNKTGTVSLHEALKILGYESAHWKYPDSKNHLIRKLIDDNIKVNRKLFDGIENYDAYLDFQCNMKIIKIIDKQYPGSKFIFTERNIQDWVESRTKHIKKHKYIKGDKYSKWKLKNTLEWEMEFNKYKSNVVNYFKNRNSDLLIMNICDRDDQWEQLCNFLGHDIPDVPFPKKNVTGGNNNVK
;
A
#
# COMPACT_ATOMS: atom_id res chain seq x y z
N MET A 1 -6.15 -17.21 1.51
CA MET A 1 -5.15 -16.32 0.89
C MET A 1 -5.39 -14.91 1.40
N LYS A 2 -4.33 -14.11 1.62
CA LYS A 2 -4.45 -12.65 1.85
C LYS A 2 -3.75 -11.88 0.72
N ILE A 3 -4.14 -10.63 0.51
CA ILE A 3 -3.54 -9.70 -0.46
C ILE A 3 -2.88 -8.56 0.30
N ILE A 4 -1.59 -8.37 0.14
CA ILE A 4 -0.79 -7.50 1.00
C ILE A 4 -0.12 -6.45 0.16
N HIS A 5 -0.48 -5.18 0.35
CA HIS A 5 0.30 -4.10 -0.24
C HIS A 5 1.59 -3.90 0.55
N VAL A 6 2.70 -4.02 -0.16
CA VAL A 6 4.06 -3.91 0.38
C VAL A 6 4.80 -2.70 -0.16
N GLY A 7 4.18 -1.91 -1.04
CA GLY A 7 4.73 -0.64 -1.52
C GLY A 7 4.72 0.44 -0.44
N VAL A 8 5.31 1.58 -0.77
CA VAL A 8 5.24 2.78 0.08
C VAL A 8 3.92 3.52 -0.15
N ASN A 9 3.59 4.48 0.70
CA ASN A 9 2.42 5.31 0.48
C ASN A 9 2.65 6.30 -0.69
N LYS A 10 1.56 6.89 -1.21
CA LYS A 10 1.58 7.85 -2.34
C LYS A 10 1.91 7.25 -3.72
N THR A 11 1.77 5.94 -3.87
CA THR A 11 1.96 5.20 -5.13
C THR A 11 0.66 4.53 -5.62
N GLY A 12 -0.50 5.19 -5.43
CA GLY A 12 -1.79 4.68 -5.93
C GLY A 12 -2.54 3.70 -5.01
N THR A 13 -2.22 3.67 -3.71
CA THR A 13 -2.81 2.72 -2.75
C THR A 13 -4.33 2.80 -2.61
N VAL A 14 -4.92 4.00 -2.78
CA VAL A 14 -6.39 4.18 -2.76
C VAL A 14 -7.04 3.63 -4.02
N SER A 15 -6.42 3.86 -5.18
CA SER A 15 -6.88 3.25 -6.43
C SER A 15 -6.82 1.73 -6.37
N LEU A 16 -5.74 1.16 -5.84
CA LEU A 16 -5.63 -0.28 -5.62
C LEU A 16 -6.69 -0.80 -4.64
N HIS A 17 -6.96 -0.09 -3.54
CA HIS A 17 -8.00 -0.44 -2.58
C HIS A 17 -9.39 -0.53 -3.25
N GLU A 18 -9.78 0.47 -4.04
CA GLU A 18 -11.06 0.43 -4.75
C GLU A 18 -11.08 -0.65 -5.84
N ALA A 19 -9.95 -0.86 -6.54
CA ALA A 19 -9.86 -1.91 -7.56
C ALA A 19 -10.08 -3.30 -6.95
N LEU A 20 -9.48 -3.58 -5.80
CA LEU A 20 -9.68 -4.84 -5.08
C LEU A 20 -11.12 -5.02 -4.62
N LYS A 21 -11.80 -3.95 -4.20
CA LYS A 21 -13.23 -4.00 -3.85
C LYS A 21 -14.11 -4.30 -5.05
N ILE A 22 -13.80 -3.74 -6.21
CA ILE A 22 -14.50 -4.05 -7.47
C ILE A 22 -14.34 -5.53 -7.84
N LEU A 23 -13.17 -6.13 -7.59
CA LEU A 23 -12.94 -7.57 -7.76
C LEU A 23 -13.57 -8.44 -6.65
N GLY A 24 -14.34 -7.85 -5.73
CA GLY A 24 -15.09 -8.57 -4.70
C GLY A 24 -14.29 -8.88 -3.42
N TYR A 25 -13.10 -8.29 -3.23
CA TYR A 25 -12.33 -8.48 -2.00
C TYR A 25 -12.73 -7.53 -0.88
N GLU A 26 -12.79 -8.04 0.35
CA GLU A 26 -12.87 -7.21 1.55
C GLU A 26 -11.50 -6.54 1.77
N SER A 27 -11.43 -5.23 1.50
CA SER A 27 -10.16 -4.48 1.53
C SER A 27 -10.12 -3.47 2.68
N ALA A 28 -9.06 -3.49 3.48
CA ALA A 28 -8.77 -2.50 4.51
C ALA A 28 -7.59 -1.62 4.08
N HIS A 29 -7.74 -0.30 4.12
CA HIS A 29 -6.74 0.66 3.68
C HIS A 29 -6.46 1.67 4.81
N TRP A 30 -5.23 1.63 5.38
CA TRP A 30 -4.68 2.29 6.60
C TRP A 30 -5.51 2.18 7.90
N LYS A 31 -6.83 2.15 7.78
CA LYS A 31 -7.82 1.92 8.83
C LYS A 31 -8.77 0.78 8.46
N TYR A 32 -9.41 0.23 9.49
CA TYR A 32 -10.59 -0.62 9.35
C TYR A 32 -11.80 0.05 10.06
N PRO A 33 -13.04 -0.09 9.55
CA PRO A 33 -14.16 0.81 9.85
C PRO A 33 -14.70 0.75 11.29
N ASP A 34 -14.49 -0.33 12.04
CA ASP A 34 -15.34 -0.64 13.21
C ASP A 34 -14.98 0.04 14.56
N SER A 35 -14.12 1.08 14.59
CA SER A 35 -13.86 1.92 15.79
C SER A 35 -12.89 3.10 15.56
N LYS A 36 -12.95 4.06 16.48
CA LYS A 36 -12.31 5.38 16.41
C LYS A 36 -10.77 5.37 16.42
N ASN A 37 -10.10 4.26 16.74
CA ASN A 37 -8.63 4.14 16.84
C ASN A 37 -8.00 3.02 15.98
N HIS A 38 -8.69 2.59 14.93
CA HIS A 38 -8.39 1.40 14.12
C HIS A 38 -7.31 1.56 13.05
N LEU A 39 -6.10 1.96 13.41
CA LEU A 39 -4.99 1.83 12.47
C LEU A 39 -4.59 0.35 12.36
N ILE A 40 -4.58 -0.20 11.14
CA ILE A 40 -4.07 -1.56 10.88
C ILE A 40 -2.68 -1.71 11.49
N ARG A 41 -1.84 -0.67 11.34
CA ARG A 41 -0.48 -0.66 11.91
C ARG A 41 -0.47 -0.80 13.44
N LYS A 42 -1.40 -0.12 14.13
CA LYS A 42 -1.49 -0.21 15.59
C LYS A 42 -1.88 -1.62 16.03
N LEU A 43 -2.86 -2.22 15.35
CA LEU A 43 -3.27 -3.60 15.62
C LEU A 43 -2.11 -4.58 15.42
N ILE A 44 -1.36 -4.46 14.31
CA ILE A 44 -0.16 -5.27 14.06
C ILE A 44 0.86 -5.09 15.18
N ASP A 45 1.19 -3.84 15.56
CA ASP A 45 2.18 -3.55 16.59
C ASP A 45 1.73 -4.11 17.97
N ASP A 46 0.44 -4.06 18.29
CA ASP A 46 -0.11 -4.60 19.54
C ASP A 46 -0.13 -6.14 19.52
N ASN A 47 -0.52 -6.77 18.42
CA ASN A 47 -0.48 -8.22 18.26
C ASN A 47 0.95 -8.79 18.33
N ILE A 48 1.95 -8.07 17.82
CA ILE A 48 3.37 -8.46 17.97
C ILE A 48 3.78 -8.53 19.44
N LYS A 49 3.36 -7.57 20.28
CA LYS A 49 3.75 -7.51 21.70
C LYS A 49 3.23 -8.71 22.50
N VAL A 50 2.09 -9.24 22.11
CA VAL A 50 1.43 -10.38 22.79
C VAL A 50 1.54 -11.68 21.98
N ASN A 51 2.43 -11.73 20.99
CA ASN A 51 2.71 -12.91 20.16
C ASN A 51 1.46 -13.51 19.47
N ARG A 52 0.56 -12.65 18.98
CA ARG A 52 -0.62 -13.04 18.18
C ARG A 52 -0.34 -12.98 16.69
N LYS A 53 -1.26 -13.54 15.89
CA LYS A 53 -1.24 -13.35 14.44
C LYS A 53 -1.41 -11.87 14.12
N LEU A 54 -0.74 -11.38 13.06
CA LEU A 54 -0.67 -9.95 12.80
C LEU A 54 -2.02 -9.30 12.49
N PHE A 55 -2.99 -10.06 12.00
CA PHE A 55 -4.33 -9.59 11.64
C PHE A 55 -5.40 -10.10 12.60
N ASP A 56 -4.99 -10.63 13.76
CA ASP A 56 -5.93 -11.05 14.81
C ASP A 56 -6.84 -9.88 15.21
N GLY A 57 -8.15 -10.07 15.07
CA GLY A 57 -9.22 -9.07 15.25
C GLY A 57 -9.72 -8.38 13.97
N ILE A 58 -9.10 -8.63 12.82
CA ILE A 58 -9.51 -8.10 11.50
C ILE A 58 -9.35 -9.13 10.38
N GLU A 59 -9.39 -10.43 10.71
CA GLU A 59 -9.12 -11.52 9.78
C GLU A 59 -10.14 -11.64 8.65
N ASN A 60 -11.31 -11.01 8.80
CA ASN A 60 -12.38 -10.97 7.81
C ASN A 60 -11.98 -10.20 6.54
N TYR A 61 -10.94 -9.34 6.58
CA TYR A 61 -10.43 -8.68 5.39
C TYR A 61 -9.52 -9.60 4.58
N ASP A 62 -9.69 -9.57 3.27
CA ASP A 62 -8.83 -10.27 2.32
C ASP A 62 -7.58 -9.46 2.00
N ALA A 63 -7.71 -8.13 1.92
CA ALA A 63 -6.64 -7.25 1.50
C ALA A 63 -6.27 -6.19 2.56
N TYR A 64 -4.97 -5.97 2.77
CA TYR A 64 -4.45 -4.99 3.74
C TYR A 64 -3.48 -4.03 3.06
N LEU A 65 -3.80 -2.74 3.09
CA LEU A 65 -3.08 -1.70 2.37
C LEU A 65 -2.70 -0.50 3.23
N ASP A 66 -1.63 0.20 2.82
CA ASP A 66 -1.18 1.50 3.37
C ASP A 66 -0.99 1.53 4.90
N PHE A 67 -0.58 0.40 5.50
CA PHE A 67 -0.29 0.29 6.93
C PHE A 67 1.21 0.45 7.26
N GLN A 68 1.99 0.98 6.30
CA GLN A 68 3.44 1.22 6.46
C GLN A 68 4.22 -0.09 6.66
N CYS A 69 3.98 -1.05 5.77
CA CYS A 69 4.65 -2.34 5.79
C CYS A 69 6.18 -2.19 5.64
N ASN A 70 6.94 -3.13 6.19
CA ASN A 70 8.40 -3.20 6.07
C ASN A 70 8.85 -4.66 5.99
N MET A 71 10.15 -4.89 5.70
CA MET A 71 10.68 -6.25 5.50
C MET A 71 10.44 -7.19 6.68
N LYS A 72 10.46 -6.70 7.93
CA LYS A 72 10.19 -7.55 9.11
C LYS A 72 8.74 -8.02 9.10
N ILE A 73 7.81 -7.10 8.83
CA ILE A 73 6.37 -7.41 8.77
C ILE A 73 6.07 -8.35 7.59
N ILE A 74 6.65 -8.11 6.41
CA ILE A 74 6.47 -8.98 5.23
C ILE A 74 6.82 -10.43 5.57
N LYS A 75 7.99 -10.67 6.17
CA LYS A 75 8.43 -12.01 6.55
C LYS A 75 7.50 -12.71 7.53
N ILE A 76 6.95 -11.95 8.49
CA ILE A 76 6.00 -12.50 9.47
C ILE A 76 4.67 -12.84 8.79
N ILE A 77 4.13 -11.94 7.95
CA ILE A 77 2.88 -12.17 7.20
C ILE A 77 3.01 -13.41 6.32
N ASP A 78 4.10 -13.49 5.54
CA ASP A 78 4.38 -14.59 4.61
C ASP A 78 4.44 -15.95 5.33
N LYS A 79 4.98 -15.97 6.55
CA LYS A 79 4.97 -17.17 7.41
C LYS A 79 3.59 -17.48 8.00
N GLN A 80 2.84 -16.47 8.44
CA GLN A 80 1.57 -16.64 9.14
C GLN A 80 0.38 -16.94 8.19
N TYR A 81 0.47 -16.48 6.95
CA TYR A 81 -0.58 -16.58 5.94
C TYR A 81 -0.01 -17.14 4.64
N PRO A 82 0.34 -18.44 4.60
CA PRO A 82 0.86 -19.08 3.40
C PRO A 82 -0.10 -18.94 2.21
N GLY A 83 0.47 -18.83 1.01
CA GLY A 83 -0.30 -18.62 -0.23
C GLY A 83 -0.86 -17.21 -0.40
N SER A 84 -0.42 -16.24 0.41
CA SER A 84 -0.76 -14.82 0.23
C SER A 84 -0.07 -14.21 -0.99
N LYS A 85 -0.72 -13.22 -1.59
CA LYS A 85 -0.19 -12.43 -2.71
C LYS A 85 0.28 -11.07 -2.22
N PHE A 86 1.38 -10.58 -2.77
CA PHE A 86 2.00 -9.33 -2.40
C PHE A 86 2.00 -8.38 -3.60
N ILE A 87 1.60 -7.12 -3.37
CA ILE A 87 1.55 -6.10 -4.42
C ILE A 87 2.44 -4.93 -4.00
N PHE A 88 3.48 -4.66 -4.78
CA PHE A 88 4.31 -3.47 -4.66
C PHE A 88 3.88 -2.44 -5.69
N THR A 89 3.24 -1.36 -5.25
CA THR A 89 2.93 -0.25 -6.14
C THR A 89 4.08 0.76 -6.15
N GLU A 90 4.56 1.08 -7.34
CA GLU A 90 5.63 2.05 -7.57
C GLU A 90 5.14 3.30 -8.30
N ARG A 91 6.02 4.29 -8.37
CA ARG A 91 5.78 5.59 -9.00
C ARG A 91 7.12 6.16 -9.45
N ASN A 92 7.13 7.03 -10.46
CA ASN A 92 8.23 7.91 -10.77
C ASN A 92 8.72 8.59 -9.49
N ILE A 93 10.03 8.55 -9.28
CA ILE A 93 10.60 8.95 -7.99
C ILE A 93 10.40 10.43 -7.71
N GLN A 94 10.50 11.29 -8.72
CA GLN A 94 10.33 12.73 -8.58
C GLN A 94 8.89 13.07 -8.21
N ASP A 95 7.93 12.49 -8.93
CA ASP A 95 6.50 12.67 -8.63
C ASP A 95 6.12 12.13 -7.24
N TRP A 96 6.74 11.02 -6.85
CA TRP A 96 6.58 10.46 -5.51
C TRP A 96 7.13 11.39 -4.43
N VAL A 97 8.34 11.93 -4.59
CA VAL A 97 8.96 12.89 -3.66
C VAL A 97 8.10 14.14 -3.48
N GLU A 98 7.55 14.69 -4.56
CA GLU A 98 6.66 15.84 -4.49
C GLU A 98 5.36 15.52 -3.75
N SER A 99 4.72 14.40 -4.10
CA SER A 99 3.49 13.93 -3.47
C SER A 99 3.70 13.63 -1.97
N ARG A 100 4.85 13.07 -1.63
CA ARG A 100 5.26 12.77 -0.26
C ARG A 100 5.54 14.04 0.54
N THR A 101 6.22 15.01 -0.06
CA THR A 101 6.48 16.34 0.54
C THR A 101 5.16 17.04 0.88
N LYS A 102 4.24 17.13 -0.08
CA LYS A 102 2.91 17.73 0.12
C LYS A 102 2.15 17.05 1.26
N HIS A 103 2.17 15.71 1.29
CA HIS A 103 1.54 14.92 2.35
C HIS A 103 2.11 15.21 3.75
N ILE A 104 3.45 15.29 3.88
CA ILE A 104 4.12 15.54 5.16
C ILE A 104 3.85 16.97 5.63
N LYS A 105 3.96 17.97 4.74
CA LYS A 105 3.66 19.37 5.07
C LYS A 105 2.22 19.52 5.57
N LYS A 106 1.24 18.89 4.89
CA LYS A 106 -0.16 18.86 5.34
C LYS A 106 -0.31 18.22 6.72
N HIS A 107 0.37 17.10 6.98
CA HIS A 107 0.32 16.45 8.29
C HIS A 107 0.90 17.30 9.41
N LYS A 108 2.05 17.94 9.18
CA LYS A 108 2.67 18.87 10.13
C LYS A 108 1.78 20.07 10.42
N TYR A 109 1.12 20.60 9.39
CA TYR A 109 0.15 21.69 9.53
C TYR A 109 -1.05 21.28 10.41
N ILE A 110 -1.64 20.10 10.16
CA ILE A 110 -2.83 19.64 10.89
C ILE A 110 -2.51 19.20 12.32
N LYS A 111 -1.41 18.48 12.55
CA LYS A 111 -1.09 17.88 13.86
C LYS A 111 -0.13 18.71 14.71
N GLY A 112 0.47 19.76 14.15
CA GLY A 112 1.62 20.45 14.73
C GLY A 112 2.93 19.67 14.51
N ASP A 113 4.01 20.41 14.27
CA ASP A 113 5.30 19.81 13.87
C ASP A 113 5.84 18.84 14.93
N LYS A 114 5.70 19.19 16.22
CA LYS A 114 6.12 18.38 17.38
C LYS A 114 5.47 16.98 17.41
N TYR A 115 4.30 16.80 16.81
CA TYR A 115 3.53 15.56 16.86
C TYR A 115 3.54 14.80 15.52
N SER A 116 4.21 15.34 14.49
CA SER A 116 4.36 14.65 13.22
C SER A 116 5.48 13.61 13.30
N LYS A 117 5.12 12.33 13.19
CA LYS A 117 6.10 11.24 13.03
C LYS A 117 6.83 11.26 11.68
N TRP A 118 6.36 12.07 10.73
CA TRP A 118 6.89 12.12 9.37
C TRP A 118 7.91 13.24 9.21
N LYS A 119 9.13 12.88 8.78
CA LYS A 119 10.24 13.80 8.55
C LYS A 119 10.38 14.11 7.06
N LEU A 120 10.59 15.38 6.74
CA LEU A 120 11.05 15.78 5.40
C LEU A 120 12.49 15.32 5.24
N LYS A 121 12.84 14.90 4.03
CA LYS A 121 14.20 14.57 3.61
C LYS A 121 14.48 15.22 2.26
N ASN A 122 15.74 15.29 1.87
CA ASN A 122 16.08 15.66 0.50
C ASN A 122 15.71 14.51 -0.46
N THR A 123 15.61 14.84 -1.75
CA THR A 123 15.22 13.91 -2.80
C THR A 123 16.11 12.68 -2.86
N LEU A 124 17.43 12.86 -2.77
CA LEU A 124 18.40 11.77 -2.89
C LEU A 124 18.27 10.74 -1.76
N GLU A 125 18.10 11.19 -0.51
CA GLU A 125 17.87 10.30 0.63
C GLU A 125 16.61 9.46 0.45
N TRP A 126 15.52 10.08 0.00
CA TRP A 126 14.26 9.40 -0.24
C TRP A 126 14.31 8.43 -1.41
N GLU A 127 15.00 8.79 -2.48
CA GLU A 127 15.27 7.91 -3.61
C GLU A 127 16.07 6.68 -3.19
N MET A 128 17.16 6.88 -2.45
CA MET A 128 17.97 5.78 -1.91
C MET A 128 17.15 4.85 -1.01
N GLU A 129 16.31 5.39 -0.13
CA GLU A 129 15.44 4.58 0.73
C GLU A 129 14.39 3.81 -0.06
N PHE A 130 13.75 4.45 -1.03
CA PHE A 130 12.76 3.82 -1.91
C PHE A 130 13.38 2.67 -2.68
N ASN A 131 14.50 2.93 -3.38
CA ASN A 131 15.19 1.94 -4.21
C ASN A 131 15.75 0.79 -3.37
N LYS A 132 16.36 1.09 -2.21
CA LYS A 132 16.84 0.07 -1.28
C LYS A 132 15.69 -0.82 -0.79
N TYR A 133 14.55 -0.23 -0.43
CA TYR A 133 13.39 -0.99 0.02
C TYR A 133 12.81 -1.86 -1.11
N LYS A 134 12.62 -1.30 -2.31
CA LYS A 134 12.17 -2.04 -3.49
C LYS A 134 13.09 -3.24 -3.76
N SER A 135 14.40 -3.03 -3.81
CA SER A 135 15.38 -4.11 -4.04
C SER A 135 15.30 -5.20 -2.98
N ASN A 136 15.09 -4.85 -1.70
CA ASN A 136 14.92 -5.83 -0.64
C ASN A 136 13.64 -6.68 -0.82
N VAL A 137 12.53 -6.07 -1.22
CA VAL A 137 11.27 -6.77 -1.50
C VAL A 137 11.45 -7.71 -2.70
N VAL A 138 11.98 -7.21 -3.82
CA VAL A 138 12.22 -8.01 -5.03
C VAL A 138 13.14 -9.19 -4.74
N ASN A 139 14.26 -8.94 -4.06
CA ASN A 139 15.20 -10.01 -3.71
C ASN A 139 14.59 -11.06 -2.76
N TYR A 140 13.66 -10.67 -1.89
CA TYR A 140 12.96 -11.61 -1.02
C TYR A 140 12.02 -12.56 -1.79
N PHE A 141 11.42 -12.10 -2.88
CA PHE A 141 10.50 -12.89 -3.72
C PHE A 141 11.13 -13.45 -5.00
N LYS A 142 12.44 -13.31 -5.21
CA LYS A 142 13.13 -13.68 -6.48
C LYS A 142 12.92 -15.10 -7.00
N ASN A 143 12.58 -16.05 -6.12
CA ASN A 143 12.32 -17.45 -6.46
C ASN A 143 10.81 -17.80 -6.38
N ARG A 144 9.95 -16.79 -6.23
CA ARG A 144 8.49 -16.89 -6.06
C ARG A 144 7.80 -15.77 -6.83
N ASN A 145 8.13 -15.64 -8.11
CA ASN A 145 7.66 -14.53 -8.95
C ASN A 145 6.13 -14.47 -9.08
N SER A 146 5.44 -15.59 -8.87
CA SER A 146 3.98 -15.65 -8.82
C SER A 146 3.37 -15.05 -7.54
N ASP A 147 4.16 -14.76 -6.51
CA ASP A 147 3.68 -14.23 -5.23
C ASP A 147 3.84 -12.70 -5.12
N LEU A 148 4.62 -12.06 -6.00
CA LEU A 148 4.84 -10.62 -6.02
C LEU A 148 4.44 -9.99 -7.36
N LEU A 149 3.50 -9.06 -7.32
CA LEU A 149 3.22 -8.14 -8.43
C LEU A 149 3.89 -6.78 -8.15
N ILE A 150 4.60 -6.25 -9.15
CA ILE A 150 5.05 -4.85 -9.16
C ILE A 150 4.22 -4.13 -10.21
N MET A 151 3.61 -3.00 -9.83
CA MET A 151 2.77 -2.22 -10.76
C MET A 151 2.92 -0.72 -10.50
N ASN A 152 2.82 0.09 -11.55
CA ASN A 152 2.79 1.54 -11.48
C ASN A 152 1.41 2.06 -11.92
N ILE A 153 0.53 2.26 -10.93
CA ILE A 153 -0.84 2.78 -11.13
C ILE A 153 -0.86 4.27 -11.49
N CYS A 154 0.18 5.02 -11.11
CA CYS A 154 0.16 6.47 -11.14
C CYS A 154 0.63 7.05 -12.47
N ASP A 155 1.69 6.50 -13.04
CA ASP A 155 2.39 7.10 -14.17
C ASP A 155 2.50 6.16 -15.38
N ARG A 156 1.93 4.95 -15.29
CA ARG A 156 1.82 3.98 -16.39
C ARG A 156 0.39 3.48 -16.51
N ASP A 157 0.13 2.76 -17.59
CA ASP A 157 -1.17 2.12 -17.85
C ASP A 157 -1.33 0.76 -17.16
N ASP A 158 -0.58 0.51 -16.07
CA ASP A 158 -0.74 -0.70 -15.27
C ASP A 158 -2.09 -0.63 -14.53
N GLN A 159 -3.04 -1.46 -14.95
CA GLN A 159 -4.45 -1.39 -14.57
C GLN A 159 -5.03 -2.79 -14.37
N TRP A 160 -6.17 -3.09 -14.99
CA TRP A 160 -6.88 -4.35 -14.78
C TRP A 160 -6.13 -5.56 -15.28
N GLU A 161 -5.48 -5.49 -16.43
CA GLU A 161 -4.81 -6.66 -17.03
C GLU A 161 -3.77 -7.26 -16.09
N GLN A 162 -2.86 -6.43 -15.55
CA GLN A 162 -1.81 -6.89 -14.65
C GLN A 162 -2.39 -7.38 -13.31
N LEU A 163 -3.36 -6.66 -12.75
CA LEU A 163 -3.97 -7.00 -11.47
C LEU A 163 -4.80 -8.30 -11.55
N CYS A 164 -5.64 -8.42 -12.58
CA CYS A 164 -6.54 -9.55 -12.77
C CYS A 164 -5.76 -10.81 -13.15
N ASN A 165 -4.77 -10.72 -14.04
CA ASN A 165 -3.89 -11.85 -14.37
C ASN A 165 -3.14 -12.37 -13.13
N PHE A 166 -2.65 -11.47 -12.27
CA PHE A 166 -1.94 -11.84 -11.05
C PHE A 166 -2.85 -12.48 -9.99
N LEU A 167 -4.10 -12.03 -9.89
CA LEU A 167 -5.07 -12.51 -8.89
C LEU A 167 -5.98 -13.64 -9.41
N GLY A 168 -5.94 -13.96 -10.70
CA GLY A 168 -6.75 -14.99 -11.34
C GLY A 168 -8.22 -14.57 -11.53
N HIS A 169 -8.46 -13.32 -11.92
CA HIS A 169 -9.80 -12.78 -12.20
C HIS A 169 -9.99 -12.45 -13.67
N ASP A 170 -11.26 -12.40 -14.10
CA ASP A 170 -11.64 -11.75 -15.35
C ASP A 170 -11.53 -10.22 -15.22
N ILE A 171 -11.24 -9.55 -16.33
CA ILE A 171 -11.19 -8.08 -16.36
C ILE A 171 -12.63 -7.54 -16.27
N PRO A 172 -12.95 -6.70 -15.27
CA PRO A 172 -14.30 -6.15 -15.13
C PRO A 172 -14.58 -5.08 -16.20
N ASP A 173 -15.83 -4.98 -16.65
CA ASP A 173 -16.29 -3.97 -17.62
C ASP A 173 -16.53 -2.60 -16.95
N VAL A 174 -15.52 -2.10 -16.25
CA VAL A 174 -15.50 -0.75 -15.65
C VAL A 174 -14.09 -0.15 -15.74
N PRO A 175 -13.94 1.18 -15.84
CA PRO A 175 -12.61 1.80 -15.82
C PRO A 175 -11.85 1.54 -14.51
N PHE A 176 -10.52 1.39 -14.58
CA PHE A 176 -9.70 1.25 -13.39
C PHE A 176 -9.82 2.49 -12.49
N PRO A 177 -10.02 2.35 -11.16
CA PRO A 177 -10.22 3.49 -10.28
C PRO A 177 -9.04 4.48 -10.28
N LYS A 178 -9.31 5.77 -10.51
CA LYS A 178 -8.34 6.86 -10.36
C LYS A 178 -8.74 7.77 -9.19
N LYS A 179 -8.13 7.58 -8.03
CA LYS A 179 -8.44 8.32 -6.79
C LYS A 179 -7.21 9.04 -6.22
N ASN A 180 -7.43 10.13 -5.47
CA ASN A 180 -6.38 10.93 -4.82
C ASN A 180 -5.31 11.51 -5.76
N VAL A 181 -5.72 11.90 -6.97
CA VAL A 181 -4.87 12.63 -7.92
C VAL A 181 -4.69 14.07 -7.41
N THR A 182 -3.49 14.41 -6.95
CA THR A 182 -3.12 15.81 -6.68
C THR A 182 -2.94 16.54 -8.01
N GLY A 183 -3.91 17.36 -8.39
CA GLY A 183 -3.87 18.17 -9.63
C GLY A 183 -5.03 17.96 -10.60
N GLY A 184 -6.10 17.25 -10.23
CA GLY A 184 -7.32 17.25 -11.02
C GLY A 184 -7.92 18.66 -11.04
N ASN A 185 -7.79 19.36 -12.17
CA ASN A 185 -8.60 20.54 -12.46
C ASN A 185 -10.07 20.17 -12.25
N ASN A 186 -10.72 20.83 -11.30
CA ASN A 186 -12.18 20.89 -11.21
C ASN A 186 -12.71 21.77 -12.35
N ASN A 187 -12.57 21.32 -13.60
CA ASN A 187 -13.28 21.90 -14.74
C ASN A 187 -13.86 20.76 -15.56
N VAL A 188 -15.00 20.25 -15.08
CA VAL A 188 -16.05 19.77 -15.97
C VAL A 188 -17.26 20.64 -15.64
N LYS A 189 -17.48 21.63 -16.52
CA LYS A 189 -18.81 22.16 -16.77
C LYS A 189 -19.55 21.13 -17.64
#